data_AF-A0A1D6FCM8-F1
#
_entry.id   AF-A0A1D6FCM8-F1
#
_cell.length_a   1.000
_cell.length_b   1.000
_cell.length_c   1.000
_cell.angle_alpha   90.00
_cell.angle_beta   90.00
_cell.angle_gamma   90.00
#
_symmetry.space_group_name_H-M   'P 1'
#
loop_
_entity.id
_entity.type
_entity.pdbx_description
1 polymer ?
#
loop_
_entity_poly.entity_id
_entity_poly.type
_entity_poly.pdbx_seq_one_letter_code
_entity_poly.pdbx_strand_id
1 'polypeptide(L)'
;MRNGVNLPNLRNGPMMHHHILDGFCNQYSVPKDKLEHFKNITAQDIVCSQKSSEVLLKEEDVAVSNVKIDLTRGKDNPLESIKFFKDFGCDEKFPITDDRVSHLLPAYNEDRIVRVYAKKPELVDVVSEAFENLQMRMYGEKTQVHETPKRKRIRSN
;
A
#
# COMPACT_ATOMS: atom_id res chain seq x y z
N MET A 1 -58.48 -0.55 13.10
CA MET A 1 -57.26 -0.90 13.84
C MET A 1 -56.30 -1.60 12.88
N ARG A 2 -55.25 -0.90 12.40
CA ARG A 2 -54.08 -1.49 11.76
C ARG A 2 -52.88 -0.76 12.33
N ASN A 3 -52.07 -1.48 13.10
CA ASN A 3 -50.89 -0.97 13.78
C ASN A 3 -49.79 -0.72 12.73
N GLY A 4 -49.47 0.55 12.50
CA GLY A 4 -48.29 0.94 11.74
C GLY A 4 -47.05 0.81 12.61
N VAL A 5 -46.16 -0.11 12.26
CA VAL A 5 -44.85 -0.24 12.91
C VAL A 5 -43.97 0.91 12.43
N ASN A 6 -43.52 1.75 13.35
CA ASN A 6 -42.63 2.87 13.10
C ASN A 6 -41.20 2.31 12.99
N LEU A 7 -40.63 2.28 11.78
CA LEU A 7 -39.22 1.91 11.55
C LEU A 7 -38.32 3.08 12.01
N PRO A 8 -37.31 2.84 12.88
CA PRO A 8 -36.41 3.91 13.28
C PRO A 8 -35.53 4.36 12.10
N ASN A 9 -35.43 5.68 12.00
CA ASN A 9 -34.68 6.42 10.99
C ASN A 9 -33.17 6.13 11.16
N LEU A 10 -32.61 5.27 10.30
CA LEU A 10 -31.17 4.95 10.22
C LEU A 10 -30.37 6.11 9.58
N ARG A 11 -30.44 7.32 10.16
CA ARG A 11 -29.70 8.51 9.69
C ARG A 11 -28.66 9.03 10.67
N ASN A 12 -28.06 8.14 11.47
CA ASN A 12 -26.90 8.47 12.30
C ASN A 12 -25.69 7.57 11.95
N GLY A 13 -25.35 7.48 10.66
CA GLY A 13 -24.01 7.09 10.23
C GLY A 13 -23.11 8.33 10.20
N PRO A 14 -21.80 8.22 10.46
CA PRO A 14 -20.89 9.37 10.44
C PRO A 14 -20.96 10.07 9.08
N MET A 15 -21.36 11.34 9.09
CA MET A 15 -21.39 12.18 7.90
C MET A 15 -19.94 12.45 7.47
N MET A 16 -19.56 11.92 6.30
CA MET A 16 -18.38 12.35 5.55
C MET A 16 -18.66 13.75 4.97
N HIS A 17 -18.70 14.75 5.83
CA HIS A 17 -18.91 16.14 5.43
C HIS A 17 -17.65 16.69 4.76
N HIS A 18 -17.79 17.07 3.48
CA HIS A 18 -16.78 17.76 2.67
C HIS A 18 -15.52 16.92 2.37
N HIS A 19 -15.57 16.13 1.28
CA HIS A 19 -14.44 15.36 0.77
C HIS A 19 -13.28 16.28 0.33
N ILE A 20 -12.41 16.69 1.25
CA ILE A 20 -11.00 16.88 0.92
C ILE A 20 -10.43 15.46 0.95
N LEU A 21 -10.36 14.82 -0.21
CA LEU A 21 -9.59 13.59 -0.35
C LEU A 21 -8.12 13.98 -0.20
N ASP A 22 -7.40 13.34 0.73
CA ASP A 22 -5.96 13.52 0.85
C ASP A 22 -5.31 13.34 -0.54
N GLY A 23 -4.45 14.29 -0.93
CA GLY A 23 -3.81 14.28 -2.23
C GLY A 23 -2.76 13.17 -2.28
N PHE A 24 -2.94 12.19 -3.17
CA PHE A 24 -1.92 11.18 -3.41
C PHE A 24 -0.61 11.83 -3.85
N CYS A 25 0.47 11.53 -3.14
CA CYS A 25 1.80 12.03 -3.46
C CYS A 25 2.59 11.01 -4.26
N ASN A 26 2.77 9.81 -3.69
CA ASN A 26 3.71 8.83 -4.22
C ASN A 26 3.53 7.43 -3.63
N GLN A 27 4.18 6.43 -4.23
CA GLN A 27 4.29 5.08 -3.68
C GLN A 27 5.58 4.36 -4.10
N TYR A 28 6.02 3.39 -3.30
CA TYR A 28 7.02 2.39 -3.70
C TYR A 28 6.65 0.99 -3.23
N SER A 29 7.22 -0.02 -3.91
CA SER A 29 7.19 -1.41 -3.45
C SER A 29 8.53 -1.72 -2.78
N VAL A 30 8.49 -2.27 -1.57
CA VAL A 30 9.70 -2.59 -0.82
C VAL A 30 10.53 -3.60 -1.61
N PRO A 31 11.83 -3.34 -1.88
CA PRO A 31 12.68 -4.30 -2.58
C PRO A 31 12.68 -5.67 -1.90
N LYS A 32 12.63 -6.74 -2.71
CA LYS A 32 12.43 -8.12 -2.21
C LYS A 32 13.51 -8.55 -1.23
N ASP A 33 14.76 -8.15 -1.48
CA ASP A 33 15.92 -8.41 -0.61
C ASP A 33 15.90 -7.60 0.71
N LYS A 34 15.02 -6.61 0.83
CA LYS A 34 14.87 -5.77 2.03
C LYS A 34 13.62 -6.08 2.85
N LEU A 35 12.73 -6.94 2.35
CA LEU A 35 11.45 -7.27 3.00
C LEU A 35 11.62 -7.86 4.41
N GLU A 36 12.70 -8.61 4.66
CA GLU A 36 12.90 -9.29 5.94
C GLU A 36 13.07 -8.34 7.14
N HIS A 37 13.77 -7.23 6.92
CA HIS A 37 14.05 -6.23 7.96
C HIS A 37 13.24 -4.95 7.79
N PHE A 38 12.27 -4.96 6.87
CA PHE A 38 11.43 -3.80 6.60
C PHE A 38 10.56 -3.44 7.80
N LYS A 39 10.62 -2.17 8.19
CA LYS A 39 9.75 -1.55 9.19
C LYS A 39 8.76 -0.63 8.49
N ASN A 40 7.54 -0.57 9.00
CA ASN A 40 6.53 0.33 8.48
C ASN A 40 7.02 1.78 8.53
N ILE A 41 6.80 2.50 7.44
CA ILE A 41 7.12 3.92 7.34
C ILE A 41 6.10 4.74 8.10
N THR A 42 6.57 5.74 8.84
CA THR A 42 5.76 6.68 9.60
C THR A 42 5.76 8.05 8.92
N ALA A 43 4.82 8.92 9.31
CA ALA A 43 4.84 10.33 8.90
C ALA A 43 6.13 11.03 9.36
N GLN A 44 6.62 10.68 10.55
CA GLN A 44 7.86 11.21 11.11
C GLN A 44 9.08 10.89 10.24
N ASP A 45 9.20 9.65 9.74
CA ASP A 45 10.32 9.25 8.86
C ASP A 45 10.39 10.13 7.60
N ILE A 46 9.22 10.52 7.08
CA ILE A 46 9.08 11.38 5.89
C ILE A 46 9.45 12.82 6.23
N VAL A 47 8.89 13.38 7.31
CA VAL A 47 9.20 14.75 7.77
C VAL A 47 10.69 14.91 8.06
N CYS A 48 11.31 13.94 8.74
CA CYS A 48 12.76 13.92 9.00
C CYS A 48 13.61 13.74 7.74
N SER A 49 13.00 13.37 6.61
CA SER A 49 13.64 13.23 5.29
C SER A 49 13.45 14.42 4.38
N GLN A 50 12.72 15.45 4.84
CA GLN A 50 12.62 16.72 4.15
C GLN A 50 13.99 17.41 4.06
N LYS A 51 14.31 17.96 2.88
CA LYS A 51 15.44 18.88 2.70
C LYS A 51 15.04 20.30 3.09
N SER A 52 16.01 21.21 3.20
CA SER A 52 15.72 22.64 3.41
C SER A 52 14.79 23.13 2.31
N SER A 53 13.56 23.47 2.68
CA SER A 53 12.49 23.90 1.79
C SER A 53 11.80 25.13 2.39
N GLU A 54 11.13 25.94 1.57
CA GLU A 54 10.41 27.13 2.05
C GLU A 54 9.26 26.78 3.01
N VAL A 55 8.70 25.57 2.88
CA VAL A 55 7.63 25.06 3.73
C VAL A 55 8.21 24.03 4.70
N LEU A 56 7.87 24.06 5.99
CA LEU A 56 8.26 23.03 6.95
C LEU A 56 7.11 22.03 7.12
N LEU A 57 7.33 20.76 6.76
CA LEU A 57 6.33 19.71 6.93
C LEU A 57 6.20 19.34 8.41
N LYS A 58 4.97 19.05 8.82
CA LYS A 58 4.68 18.41 10.11
C LYS A 58 4.06 17.04 9.88
N GLU A 59 4.10 16.17 10.90
CA GLU A 59 3.50 14.84 10.81
C GLU A 59 1.99 14.90 10.51
N GLU A 60 1.31 15.94 10.99
CA GLU A 60 -0.12 16.16 10.74
C GLU A 60 -0.45 16.43 9.27
N ASP A 61 0.52 16.87 8.47
CA ASP A 61 0.35 17.14 7.04
C ASP A 61 0.44 15.87 6.17
N VAL A 62 0.91 14.76 6.73
CA VAL A 62 1.23 13.53 5.99
C VAL A 62 0.36 12.37 6.47
N ALA A 63 -0.14 11.58 5.52
CA ALA A 63 -0.72 10.28 5.79
C ALA A 63 0.08 9.18 5.08
N VAL A 64 0.34 8.06 5.78
CA VAL A 64 1.12 6.94 5.26
C VAL A 64 0.31 5.66 5.34
N SER A 65 0.23 4.93 4.23
CA SER A 65 -0.40 3.62 4.15
C SER A 65 0.66 2.56 3.88
N ASN A 66 0.86 1.66 4.86
CA ASN A 66 1.73 0.50 4.73
C ASN A 66 0.85 -0.73 4.42
N VAL A 67 0.84 -1.15 3.17
CA VAL A 67 0.01 -2.26 2.69
C VAL A 67 0.86 -3.51 2.56
N LYS A 68 0.43 -4.60 3.20
CA LYS A 68 0.96 -5.95 3.00
C LYS A 68 0.02 -6.70 2.06
N ILE A 69 0.56 -7.30 1.01
CA ILE A 69 -0.15 -8.18 0.09
C ILE A 69 0.52 -9.54 0.19
N ASP A 70 -0.22 -10.56 0.59
CA ASP A 70 0.29 -11.93 0.66
C ASP A 70 -0.75 -12.94 0.18
N LEU A 71 -0.33 -14.19 0.02
CA LEU A 71 -1.22 -15.31 -0.29
C LEU A 71 -1.93 -15.85 0.98
N THR A 72 -2.31 -14.95 1.90
CA THR A 72 -2.95 -15.23 3.20
C THR A 72 -2.11 -16.03 4.19
N ARG A 73 -0.81 -16.21 3.91
CA ARG A 73 0.13 -16.98 4.73
C ARG A 73 1.48 -16.27 4.92
N GLY A 74 1.51 -14.94 4.79
CA GLY A 74 2.75 -14.18 4.86
C GLY A 74 3.76 -14.64 3.80
N LYS A 75 4.96 -15.04 4.25
CA LYS A 75 6.05 -15.44 3.35
C LYS A 75 5.94 -16.90 2.89
N ASP A 76 5.12 -17.70 3.55
CA ASP A 76 5.02 -19.13 3.28
C ASP A 76 4.27 -19.37 1.96
N ASN A 77 4.75 -20.33 1.17
CA ASN A 77 4.04 -20.75 -0.03
C ASN A 77 2.80 -21.55 0.38
N PRO A 78 1.58 -21.14 0.00
CA PRO A 78 0.37 -21.88 0.36
C PRO A 78 0.36 -23.32 -0.16
N LEU A 79 1.04 -23.60 -1.28
CA LEU A 79 1.12 -24.95 -1.86
C LEU A 79 1.73 -25.97 -0.90
N GLU A 80 2.67 -25.57 -0.05
CA GLU A 80 3.32 -26.47 0.92
C GLU A 80 2.33 -27.06 1.94
N SER A 81 1.23 -26.34 2.19
CA SER A 81 0.17 -26.76 3.10
C SER A 81 -0.95 -27.54 2.44
N ILE A 82 -0.97 -27.64 1.10
CA ILE A 82 -2.00 -28.35 0.35
C ILE A 82 -1.55 -29.79 0.13
N LYS A 83 -2.49 -30.73 0.28
CA LYS A 83 -2.28 -32.15 0.01
C LYS A 83 -3.17 -32.56 -1.16
N PHE A 84 -2.56 -33.29 -2.08
CA PHE A 84 -3.20 -33.76 -3.31
C PHE A 84 -3.41 -35.26 -3.25
N PHE A 85 -4.38 -35.72 -4.04
CA PHE A 85 -4.68 -37.12 -4.28
C PHE A 85 -4.65 -37.34 -5.79
N LYS A 86 -4.17 -38.51 -6.22
CA LYS A 86 -3.88 -38.72 -7.64
C LYS A 86 -5.16 -38.99 -8.43
N ASP A 87 -6.02 -39.84 -7.88
CA ASP A 87 -7.23 -40.35 -8.54
C ASP A 87 -8.36 -40.53 -7.52
N PHE A 88 -9.60 -40.67 -8.01
CA PHE A 88 -10.77 -40.92 -7.18
C PHE A 88 -10.63 -42.24 -6.42
N GLY A 89 -10.86 -42.21 -5.10
CA GLY A 89 -10.74 -43.37 -4.22
C GLY A 89 -9.33 -43.65 -3.69
N CYS A 90 -8.35 -42.77 -3.97
CA CYS A 90 -7.03 -42.84 -3.37
C CYS A 90 -7.02 -42.14 -1.99
N ASP A 91 -6.63 -42.86 -0.94
CA ASP A 91 -6.49 -42.30 0.42
C ASP A 91 -5.07 -41.79 0.72
N GLU A 92 -4.12 -42.06 -0.17
CA GLU A 92 -2.74 -41.61 -0.03
C GLU A 92 -2.60 -40.15 -0.48
N LYS A 93 -2.22 -39.31 0.47
CA LYS A 93 -2.02 -37.87 0.25
C LYS A 93 -0.55 -37.56 -0.01
N PHE A 94 -0.27 -36.70 -0.97
CA PHE A 94 1.09 -36.25 -1.27
C PHE A 94 1.17 -34.73 -1.46
N PRO A 95 2.33 -34.10 -1.17
CA PRO A 95 2.56 -32.70 -1.50
C PRO A 95 2.94 -32.52 -2.97
N ILE A 96 2.59 -31.38 -3.56
CA ILE A 96 3.18 -30.92 -4.82
C ILE A 96 4.02 -29.70 -4.49
N THR A 97 5.28 -29.73 -4.87
CA THR A 97 6.25 -28.65 -4.67
C THR A 97 6.26 -27.70 -5.87
N ASP A 98 6.67 -26.45 -5.62
CA ASP A 98 6.61 -25.34 -6.58
C ASP A 98 7.29 -25.65 -7.92
N ASP A 99 8.43 -26.35 -7.87
CA ASP A 99 9.23 -26.80 -9.01
C ASP A 99 8.47 -27.73 -9.96
N ARG A 100 7.37 -28.33 -9.52
CA ARG A 100 6.58 -29.30 -10.28
C ARG A 100 5.30 -28.74 -10.88
N VAL A 101 4.97 -27.47 -10.61
CA VAL A 101 3.70 -26.88 -11.06
C VAL A 101 3.90 -26.04 -12.31
N SER A 102 4.66 -24.95 -12.21
CA SER A 102 4.93 -24.06 -13.34
C SER A 102 6.01 -23.05 -12.98
N HIS A 103 6.89 -22.73 -13.92
CA HIS A 103 7.83 -21.60 -13.78
C HIS A 103 7.13 -20.22 -13.80
N LEU A 104 5.80 -20.18 -13.98
CA LEU A 104 5.00 -18.94 -13.94
C LEU A 104 4.46 -18.60 -12.55
N LEU A 105 4.78 -19.39 -11.52
CA LEU A 105 4.38 -19.05 -10.15
C LEU A 105 5.17 -17.84 -9.63
N PRO A 106 4.56 -17.01 -8.76
CA PRO A 106 5.24 -15.88 -8.16
C PRO A 106 6.49 -16.36 -7.39
N ALA A 107 7.65 -15.78 -7.69
CA ALA A 107 8.89 -16.09 -6.96
C ALA A 107 8.86 -15.68 -5.48
N TYR A 108 7.89 -14.85 -5.07
CA TYR A 108 7.71 -14.36 -3.72
C TYR A 108 6.22 -14.37 -3.35
N ASN A 109 5.91 -14.78 -2.12
CA ASN A 109 4.53 -14.87 -1.60
C ASN A 109 4.05 -13.62 -0.86
N GLU A 110 4.96 -12.66 -0.61
CA GLU A 110 4.68 -11.41 0.08
C GLU A 110 5.20 -10.21 -0.71
N ASP A 111 4.39 -9.16 -0.72
CA ASP A 111 4.67 -7.82 -1.20
C ASP A 111 4.32 -6.78 -0.14
N ARG A 112 5.12 -5.70 -0.11
CA ARG A 112 4.83 -4.53 0.73
C ARG A 112 4.85 -3.28 -0.12
N ILE A 113 3.77 -2.51 -0.03
CA ILE A 113 3.60 -1.24 -0.75
C ILE A 113 3.42 -0.13 0.28
N VAL A 114 4.23 0.92 0.16
CA VAL A 114 4.08 2.14 0.96
C VAL A 114 3.50 3.22 0.07
N ARG A 115 2.37 3.81 0.48
CA ARG A 115 1.74 4.95 -0.21
C ARG A 115 1.72 6.15 0.72
N VAL A 116 1.99 7.32 0.17
CA VAL A 116 2.02 8.59 0.92
C VAL A 116 1.05 9.58 0.30
N TYR A 117 0.35 10.29 1.18
CA TYR A 117 -0.63 11.31 0.84
C TYR A 117 -0.35 12.57 1.65
N ALA A 118 -0.67 13.72 1.06
CA ALA A 118 -0.68 15.00 1.73
C ALA A 118 -2.12 15.34 2.12
N LYS A 119 -2.33 15.72 3.38
CA LYS A 119 -3.67 16.15 3.86
C LYS A 119 -4.09 17.51 3.30
N LYS A 120 -3.13 18.24 2.73
CA LYS A 120 -3.32 19.52 2.06
C LYS A 120 -2.81 19.42 0.62
N PRO A 121 -3.62 19.76 -0.40
CA PRO A 121 -3.24 19.62 -1.81
C PRO A 121 -1.96 20.38 -2.19
N GLU A 122 -1.70 21.53 -1.58
CA GLU A 122 -0.52 22.36 -1.83
C GLU A 122 0.79 21.74 -1.32
N LEU A 123 0.73 20.71 -0.48
CA LEU A 123 1.90 20.04 0.07
C LEU A 123 2.32 18.79 -0.72
N VAL A 124 1.55 18.39 -1.74
CA VAL A 124 1.77 17.13 -2.49
C VAL A 124 3.21 17.01 -3.00
N ASP A 125 3.73 18.06 -3.65
CA ASP A 125 5.07 18.03 -4.24
C ASP A 125 6.16 17.94 -3.17
N VAL A 126 6.04 18.69 -2.08
CA VAL A 126 7.01 18.71 -0.98
C VAL A 126 7.01 17.38 -0.21
N VAL A 127 5.84 16.79 0.01
CA VAL A 127 5.70 15.46 0.63
C VAL A 127 6.26 14.37 -0.29
N SER A 128 6.01 14.45 -1.60
CA SER A 128 6.59 13.53 -2.58
C SER A 128 8.12 13.58 -2.56
N GLU A 129 8.71 14.78 -2.57
CA GLU A 129 10.16 14.95 -2.52
C GLU A 129 10.76 14.41 -1.21
N ALA A 130 10.15 14.72 -0.06
CA ALA A 130 10.60 14.21 1.23
C ALA A 130 10.56 12.66 1.28
N PHE A 131 9.55 12.07 0.66
CA PHE A 131 9.42 10.62 0.56
C PHE A 131 10.45 9.99 -0.40
N GLU A 132 10.78 10.65 -1.52
CA GLU A 132 11.89 10.23 -2.39
C GLU A 132 13.23 10.29 -1.67
N ASN A 133 13.45 11.33 -0.87
CA ASN A 133 14.67 11.45 -0.06
C ASN A 133 14.76 10.34 0.99
N LEU A 134 13.64 9.93 1.59
CA LEU A 134 13.58 8.77 2.48
C LEU A 134 14.01 7.49 1.74
N GLN A 135 13.48 7.25 0.54
CA GLN A 135 13.86 6.09 -0.28
C GLN A 135 15.36 6.09 -0.61
N MET A 136 15.91 7.23 -1.02
CA MET A 136 17.35 7.38 -1.27
C MET A 136 18.18 7.06 -0.02
N ARG A 137 17.73 7.46 1.18
CA ARG A 137 18.43 7.13 2.44
C ARG A 137 18.34 5.65 2.80
N MET A 138 17.19 5.02 2.55
CA MET A 138 16.95 3.62 2.91
C MET A 138 17.58 2.63 1.93
N TYR A 139 17.54 2.95 0.63
CA TYR A 139 17.85 2.00 -0.45
C TYR A 139 18.97 2.49 -1.38
N GLY A 140 19.37 3.76 -1.31
CA GLY A 140 20.35 4.34 -2.23
C GLY A 140 19.79 4.71 -3.61
N GLU A 141 18.51 4.44 -3.85
CA GLU A 141 17.82 4.73 -5.11
C GLU A 141 16.34 5.08 -4.87
N LYS A 142 15.70 5.70 -5.88
CA LYS A 142 14.26 5.92 -5.90
C LYS A 142 13.58 4.67 -6.48
N THR A 143 12.80 3.95 -5.69
CA THR A 143 12.16 2.69 -6.06
C THR A 143 10.74 2.88 -6.58
N GLN A 144 10.50 4.00 -7.26
CA GLN A 144 9.18 4.38 -7.76
C GLN A 144 8.69 3.46 -8.87
N VAL A 145 7.43 3.07 -8.80
CA VAL A 145 6.81 2.19 -9.80
C VAL A 145 6.14 2.99 -10.92
N HIS A 146 5.68 4.21 -10.64
CA HIS A 146 5.11 5.13 -11.65
C HIS A 146 5.38 6.59 -11.26
N GLU A 147 6.11 7.35 -12.07
CA GLU A 147 6.10 8.81 -11.98
C GLU A 147 4.69 9.31 -12.35
N THR A 148 4.08 10.13 -11.50
CA THR A 148 2.82 10.81 -11.85
C THR A 148 3.08 11.71 -13.06
N PRO A 149 2.35 11.58 -14.19
CA PRO A 149 2.57 12.42 -15.35
C PRO A 149 2.44 13.90 -14.98
N LYS A 150 3.45 14.71 -15.30
CA LYS A 150 3.43 16.16 -15.03
C LYS A 150 2.16 16.77 -15.63
N ARG A 151 1.34 17.40 -14.79
CA ARG A 151 0.10 18.08 -15.19
C ARG A 151 0.45 19.15 -16.24
N LYS A 152 -0.03 19.00 -17.48
CA LYS A 152 0.18 20.02 -18.54
C LYS A 152 -0.39 21.35 -18.07
N ARG A 153 0.44 22.41 -17.97
CA ARG A 153 -0.03 23.79 -17.78
C ARG A 153 -0.89 24.15 -18.98
N ILE A 154 -2.20 24.24 -18.79
CA ILE A 154 -3.12 24.81 -19.79
C ILE A 154 -2.72 26.29 -19.91
N ARG A 155 -2.19 26.69 -21.07
CA ARG A 155 -2.02 28.11 -21.40
C ARG A 155 -3.42 28.67 -21.64
N SER A 156 -3.90 29.49 -20.72
CA SER A 156 -5.01 30.41 -20.98
C SER A 156 -4.51 31.45 -21.97
N ASN A 157 -5.07 31.42 -23.18
CA ASN A 157 -5.00 32.53 -24.14
C ASN A 157 -5.95 33.65 -23.69
#